data_AF-A0A662JUF3-F1
#
_entry.id   AF-A0A662JUF3-F1
#
_cell.length_a   1.000
_cell.length_b   1.000
_cell.length_c   1.000
_cell.angle_alpha   90.00
_cell.angle_beta   90.00
_cell.angle_gamma   90.00
#
_symmetry.space_group_name_H-M   'P 1'
#
loop_
_entity.id
_entity.type
_entity.pdbx_description
1 polymer ?
#
loop_
_entity_poly.entity_id
_entity_poly.type
_entity_poly.pdbx_seq_one_letter_code
_entity_poly.pdbx_strand_id
1 'polypeptide(L)'
;MPKELDTTKTIEILQSTIGSPITRKILSSLGFCEKCGKNRLEVALELYVGARKDACLKCRFAEKTISGILKTGGKTFGVEKSELKEKFSDPSWRKGLANVLTGIAYFGVQKPFVPGAPFLVVWDITYACNLKCKHCYSDAGTNLKEELSTEDVKKGIDILDRASVPVIAFSGGEPLVRKDFLQITKYAHDKGIYVAVATNGTLITKKKAKEM
;
A
#
# COMPACT_ATOMS: atom_id res chain seq x y z
N MET A 1 -5.53 -1.46 -29.68
CA MET A 1 -5.05 -2.71 -29.05
C MET A 1 -3.73 -2.41 -28.39
N PRO A 2 -3.52 -2.69 -27.09
CA PRO A 2 -2.20 -2.51 -26.47
C PRO A 2 -1.19 -3.39 -27.23
N LYS A 3 -0.03 -2.85 -27.57
CA LYS A 3 1.05 -3.63 -28.19
C LYS A 3 1.38 -4.79 -27.24
N GLU A 4 1.44 -6.02 -27.76
CA GLU A 4 1.98 -7.15 -27.00
C GLU A 4 3.39 -6.80 -26.54
N LEU A 5 3.52 -6.56 -25.24
CA LEU A 5 4.81 -6.36 -24.60
C LEU A 5 5.53 -7.70 -24.59
N ASP A 6 6.69 -7.75 -25.24
CA ASP A 6 7.63 -8.87 -25.12
C ASP A 6 8.08 -8.96 -23.65
N THR A 7 7.41 -9.81 -22.90
CA THR A 7 7.63 -10.02 -21.46
C THR A 7 9.06 -10.41 -21.14
N THR A 8 9.75 -11.12 -22.06
CA THR A 8 11.13 -11.57 -21.85
C THR A 8 12.09 -10.40 -21.92
N LYS A 9 12.03 -9.60 -23.01
CA LYS A 9 12.84 -8.37 -23.12
C LYS A 9 12.56 -7.38 -21.99
N THR A 10 11.30 -7.29 -21.56
CA THR A 10 10.89 -6.40 -20.46
C THR A 10 11.54 -6.80 -19.14
N ILE A 11 11.60 -8.11 -18.85
CA ILE A 11 12.28 -8.65 -17.66
C ILE A 11 13.79 -8.41 -17.73
N GLU A 12 14.43 -8.63 -18.88
CA GLU A 12 15.87 -8.38 -19.08
C GLU A 12 16.24 -6.91 -18.88
N ILE A 13 15.40 -5.98 -19.37
CA ILE A 13 15.58 -4.55 -19.16
C ILE A 13 15.39 -4.19 -17.68
N LEU A 14 14.39 -4.75 -17.01
CA LEU A 14 14.19 -4.55 -15.57
C LEU A 14 15.37 -5.07 -14.74
N GLN A 15 15.91 -6.23 -15.09
CA GLN A 15 17.07 -6.83 -14.43
C GLN A 15 18.33 -5.98 -14.62
N SER A 16 18.59 -5.51 -15.84
CA SER A 16 19.76 -4.68 -16.15
C SER A 16 19.67 -3.25 -15.61
N THR A 17 18.45 -2.71 -15.43
CA THR A 17 18.23 -1.37 -14.87
C THR A 17 18.04 -1.41 -13.35
N ILE A 18 16.85 -1.78 -12.89
CA ILE A 18 16.44 -1.77 -11.48
C ILE A 18 17.15 -2.87 -10.68
N GLY A 19 17.40 -4.02 -11.31
CA GLY A 19 18.10 -5.16 -10.70
C GLY A 19 19.63 -4.98 -10.57
N SER A 20 20.22 -3.93 -11.15
CA SER A 20 21.67 -3.70 -11.07
C SER A 20 22.15 -3.48 -9.62
N PRO A 21 23.36 -3.95 -9.23
CA PRO A 21 23.87 -3.80 -7.87
C PRO A 21 23.87 -2.36 -7.36
N ILE A 22 24.17 -1.41 -8.24
CA ILE A 22 24.18 0.03 -7.93
C ILE A 22 22.76 0.51 -7.61
N THR A 23 21.79 0.21 -8.48
CA THR A 23 20.40 0.64 -8.29
C THR A 23 19.77 -0.01 -7.06
N ARG A 24 20.04 -1.31 -6.84
CA ARG A 24 19.59 -2.02 -5.63
C ARG A 24 20.16 -1.40 -4.35
N LYS A 25 21.44 -1.02 -4.32
CA LYS A 25 22.06 -0.34 -3.17
C LYS A 25 21.46 1.04 -2.92
N ILE A 26 21.13 1.77 -3.98
CA ILE A 26 20.42 3.05 -3.85
C ILE A 26 19.03 2.81 -3.27
N LEU A 27 18.23 1.91 -3.85
CA LEU A 27 16.87 1.62 -3.40
C LEU A 27 16.83 1.09 -1.96
N SER A 28 17.77 0.23 -1.55
CA SER A 28 17.82 -0.29 -0.17
C SER A 28 18.15 0.78 0.87
N SER A 29 18.73 1.91 0.46
CA SER A 29 18.96 3.07 1.32
C SER A 29 17.73 3.97 1.49
N LEU A 30 16.67 3.75 0.71
CA LEU A 30 15.44 4.57 0.69
C LEU A 30 14.38 4.11 1.70
N GLY A 31 14.77 3.82 2.94
CA GLY A 31 13.85 3.46 4.02
C GLY A 31 13.01 4.63 4.56
N PHE A 32 12.31 4.42 5.67
CA PHE A 32 11.49 5.44 6.34
C PHE A 32 12.28 6.69 6.73
N CYS A 33 11.71 7.87 6.51
CA CYS A 33 12.30 9.16 6.85
C CYS A 33 11.54 9.83 7.99
N GLU A 34 12.11 9.82 9.20
CA GLU A 34 11.51 10.46 10.38
C GLU A 34 11.22 11.96 10.15
N LYS A 35 12.11 12.67 9.45
CA LYS A 35 11.91 14.12 9.16
C LYS A 35 10.73 14.40 8.24
N CYS A 36 10.38 13.46 7.35
CA CYS A 36 9.30 13.64 6.38
C CYS A 36 8.05 12.82 6.72
N GLY A 37 8.11 12.00 7.78
CA GLY A 37 7.04 11.13 8.28
C GLY A 37 6.60 10.01 7.34
N LYS A 38 7.40 9.66 6.32
CA LYS A 38 7.05 8.66 5.28
C LYS A 38 8.27 7.94 4.73
N ASN A 39 8.05 6.84 4.01
CA ASN A 39 9.07 6.19 3.20
C ASN A 39 9.68 7.18 2.18
N ARG A 40 11.02 7.17 2.01
CA ARG A 40 11.70 8.12 1.09
C ARG A 40 11.24 7.96 -0.35
N LEU A 41 10.90 6.74 -0.76
CA LEU A 41 10.38 6.46 -2.09
C LEU A 41 8.96 7.00 -2.25
N GLU A 42 8.11 6.86 -1.23
CA GLU A 42 6.80 7.53 -1.23
C GLU A 42 6.98 9.05 -1.34
N VAL A 43 7.83 9.68 -0.53
CA VAL A 43 8.14 11.12 -0.58
C VAL A 43 8.62 11.55 -1.96
N ALA A 44 9.53 10.78 -2.58
CA ALA A 44 10.02 11.02 -3.93
C ALA A 44 8.88 10.99 -4.97
N LEU A 45 7.96 10.03 -4.85
CA LEU A 45 6.78 9.96 -5.71
C LEU A 45 5.80 11.12 -5.46
N GLU A 46 5.61 11.57 -4.22
CA GLU A 46 4.75 12.74 -3.92
C GLU A 46 5.32 14.02 -4.57
N LEU A 47 6.64 14.19 -4.52
CA LEU A 47 7.33 15.31 -5.18
C LEU A 47 7.21 15.20 -6.71
N TYR A 48 7.37 14.00 -7.28
CA TYR A 48 7.25 13.76 -8.73
C TYR A 48 5.88 14.12 -9.30
N VAL A 49 4.80 13.79 -8.58
CA VAL A 49 3.43 14.13 -8.99
C VAL A 49 2.99 15.53 -8.57
N GLY A 50 3.77 16.21 -7.73
CA GLY A 50 3.44 17.54 -7.21
C GLY A 50 2.46 17.55 -6.03
N ALA A 51 2.16 16.39 -5.44
CA ALA A 51 1.34 16.28 -4.22
C ALA A 51 2.06 16.79 -2.96
N ARG A 52 3.39 16.94 -3.03
CA ARG A 52 4.23 17.52 -1.97
C ARG A 52 5.13 18.59 -2.58
N LYS A 53 5.32 19.71 -1.87
CA LYS A 53 6.25 20.79 -2.25
C LYS A 53 7.57 20.72 -1.48
N ASP A 54 7.49 20.30 -0.21
CA ASP A 54 8.62 20.33 0.71
C ASP A 54 9.03 18.96 1.25
N ALA A 55 10.35 18.75 1.24
CA ALA A 55 11.00 17.56 1.77
C ALA A 55 12.43 17.87 2.20
N CYS A 56 13.00 17.04 3.07
CA CYS A 56 14.41 17.16 3.45
C CYS A 56 15.35 16.92 2.25
N LEU A 57 16.59 17.40 2.33
CA LEU A 57 17.58 17.31 1.24
C LEU A 57 17.77 15.87 0.72
N LYS A 58 17.80 14.88 1.62
CA LYS A 58 17.94 13.46 1.23
C LYS A 58 16.76 12.97 0.39
N CYS A 59 15.53 13.37 0.73
CA CYS A 59 14.33 13.01 -0.03
C CYS A 59 14.24 13.74 -1.37
N ARG A 60 14.66 15.02 -1.43
CA ARG A 60 14.75 15.76 -2.71
C ARG A 60 15.77 15.13 -3.66
N PHE A 61 16.89 14.62 -3.13
CA PHE A 61 17.85 13.88 -3.94
C PHE A 61 17.27 12.55 -4.45
N ALA A 62 16.56 11.80 -3.60
CA ALA A 62 15.89 10.56 -3.98
C ALA A 62 14.89 10.78 -5.13
N GLU A 63 14.13 11.87 -5.13
CA GLU A 63 13.21 12.23 -6.23
C GLU A 63 13.92 12.26 -7.58
N LYS A 64 15.08 12.92 -7.69
CA LYS A 64 15.82 13.01 -8.96
C LYS A 64 16.19 11.63 -9.51
N THR A 65 16.61 10.72 -8.63
CA THR A 65 16.96 9.35 -9.02
C THR A 65 15.73 8.55 -9.45
N ILE A 66 14.65 8.59 -8.66
CA ILE A 66 13.41 7.87 -8.95
C ILE A 66 12.75 8.38 -10.23
N SER A 67 12.76 9.70 -10.46
CA SER A 67 12.29 10.32 -11.71
C SER A 67 13.04 9.81 -12.93
N GLY A 68 14.33 9.51 -12.82
CA GLY A 68 15.11 8.85 -13.88
C GLY A 68 14.64 7.42 -14.14
N ILE A 69 14.50 6.63 -13.08
CA ILE A 69 14.05 5.23 -13.15
C ILE A 69 12.63 5.13 -13.74
N LEU A 70 11.70 5.98 -13.30
CA LEU A 70 10.32 6.01 -13.79
C LEU A 70 10.22 6.39 -15.26
N LYS A 71 11.05 7.33 -15.74
CA LYS A 71 11.09 7.68 -17.17
C LYS A 71 11.56 6.51 -18.02
N THR A 72 12.61 5.81 -17.57
CA THR A 72 13.12 4.63 -18.27
C THR A 72 12.10 3.50 -18.23
N GLY A 73 11.54 3.19 -17.05
CA GLY A 73 10.52 2.17 -16.87
C GLY A 73 9.26 2.46 -17.68
N GLY A 74 8.71 3.67 -17.59
CA GLY A 74 7.53 4.07 -18.38
C GLY A 74 7.71 3.85 -19.88
N LYS A 75 8.86 4.26 -20.43
CA LYS A 75 9.19 3.99 -21.85
C LYS A 75 9.24 2.49 -22.16
N THR A 76 9.83 1.68 -21.29
CA THR A 76 9.89 0.22 -21.47
C THR A 76 8.51 -0.42 -21.46
N PHE A 77 7.60 0.05 -20.61
CA PHE A 77 6.24 -0.47 -20.50
C PHE A 77 5.22 0.22 -21.42
N GLY A 78 5.65 1.16 -22.26
CA GLY A 78 4.75 1.95 -23.12
C GLY A 78 3.79 2.84 -22.34
N VAL A 79 4.12 3.18 -21.08
CA VAL A 79 3.32 4.02 -20.20
C VAL A 79 3.82 5.46 -20.29
N GLU A 80 2.92 6.36 -20.65
CA GLU A 80 3.23 7.78 -20.79
C GLU A 80 3.42 8.46 -19.42
N LYS A 81 4.16 9.57 -19.42
CA LYS A 81 4.44 10.33 -18.19
C LYS A 81 3.17 10.82 -17.49
N SER A 82 2.16 11.22 -18.26
CA SER A 82 0.86 11.68 -17.76
C SER A 82 0.12 10.57 -17.05
N GLU A 83 0.11 9.36 -17.61
CA GLU A 83 -0.54 8.18 -17.03
C GLU A 83 0.14 7.76 -15.72
N LEU A 84 1.48 7.78 -15.68
CA LEU A 84 2.22 7.56 -14.42
C LEU A 84 1.84 8.59 -13.35
N LYS A 85 1.71 9.87 -13.73
CA LYS A 85 1.30 10.93 -12.80
C LYS A 85 -0.13 10.76 -12.31
N GLU A 86 -1.05 10.36 -13.18
CA GLU A 86 -2.43 10.08 -12.82
C GLU A 86 -2.49 8.92 -11.82
N LYS A 87 -1.86 7.78 -12.10
CA LYS A 87 -1.84 6.63 -11.20
C LYS A 87 -1.20 6.97 -9.85
N PHE A 88 -0.05 7.64 -9.85
CA PHE A 88 0.64 8.01 -8.60
C PHE A 88 0.02 9.21 -7.88
N SER A 89 -1.05 9.83 -8.40
CA SER A 89 -1.83 10.78 -7.62
C SER A 89 -2.51 10.07 -6.43
N ASP A 90 -2.95 8.83 -6.64
CA ASP A 90 -3.45 7.95 -5.60
C ASP A 90 -2.30 7.52 -4.65
N PRO A 91 -2.41 7.77 -3.34
CA PRO A 91 -1.44 7.34 -2.35
C PRO A 91 -1.17 5.82 -2.33
N SER A 92 -2.19 4.98 -2.56
CA SER A 92 -2.07 3.52 -2.49
C SER A 92 -1.19 2.97 -3.61
N TRP A 93 -1.25 3.57 -4.79
CA TRP A 93 -0.35 3.26 -5.90
C TRP A 93 1.10 3.63 -5.60
N ARG A 94 1.33 4.75 -4.89
CA ARG A 94 2.68 5.14 -4.44
C ARG A 94 3.23 4.13 -3.43
N LYS A 95 2.41 3.67 -2.48
CA LYS A 95 2.76 2.60 -1.54
C LYS A 95 3.06 1.29 -2.27
N GLY A 96 2.22 0.90 -3.23
CA GLY A 96 2.39 -0.32 -4.00
C GLY A 96 3.71 -0.34 -4.75
N LEU A 97 4.03 0.75 -5.45
CA LEU A 97 5.33 0.87 -6.12
C LEU A 97 6.49 0.90 -5.11
N ALA A 98 6.33 1.60 -3.99
CA ALA A 98 7.36 1.64 -2.95
C ALA A 98 7.67 0.25 -2.39
N ASN A 99 6.63 -0.53 -2.14
CA ASN A 99 6.72 -1.91 -1.70
C ASN A 99 7.40 -2.81 -2.75
N VAL A 100 7.03 -2.67 -4.04
CA VAL A 100 7.65 -3.42 -5.14
C VAL A 100 9.15 -3.13 -5.26
N LEU A 101 9.53 -1.85 -5.30
CA LEU A 101 10.93 -1.45 -5.43
C LEU A 101 11.76 -1.84 -4.21
N THR A 102 11.17 -1.82 -3.01
CA THR A 102 11.81 -2.33 -1.78
C THR A 102 12.07 -3.84 -1.88
N GLY A 103 11.11 -4.60 -2.40
CA GLY A 103 11.30 -6.03 -2.69
C GLY A 103 12.44 -6.29 -3.68
N ILE A 104 12.48 -5.55 -4.80
CA ILE A 104 13.57 -5.68 -5.78
C ILE A 104 14.93 -5.28 -5.17
N ALA A 105 14.97 -4.27 -4.30
CA ALA A 105 16.20 -3.87 -3.63
C ALA A 105 16.76 -5.01 -2.77
N TYR A 106 15.94 -5.61 -1.92
CA TYR A 106 16.36 -6.68 -1.01
C TYR A 106 16.58 -8.01 -1.71
N PHE A 107 15.65 -8.42 -2.58
CA PHE A 107 15.59 -9.77 -3.12
C PHE A 107 15.98 -9.88 -4.59
N GLY A 108 16.05 -8.75 -5.32
CA GLY A 108 16.27 -8.74 -6.76
C GLY A 108 15.00 -9.05 -7.55
N VAL A 109 15.13 -9.09 -8.88
CA VAL A 109 14.03 -9.45 -9.79
C VAL A 109 13.98 -10.97 -9.91
N GLN A 110 13.07 -11.62 -9.17
CA GLN A 110 12.93 -13.07 -9.12
C GLN A 110 11.48 -13.54 -9.26
N LYS A 111 11.30 -14.84 -9.52
CA LYS A 111 10.01 -15.53 -9.59
C LYS A 111 9.99 -16.68 -8.56
N PRO A 112 8.99 -16.78 -7.65
CA PRO A 112 7.91 -15.81 -7.45
C PRO A 112 8.45 -14.45 -6.96
N PHE A 113 7.74 -13.37 -7.30
CA PHE A 113 8.12 -12.03 -6.85
C PHE A 113 7.92 -11.91 -5.34
N VAL A 114 8.89 -11.31 -4.65
CA VAL A 114 8.84 -11.08 -3.19
C VAL A 114 8.80 -9.57 -2.94
N PRO A 115 7.65 -9.03 -2.46
CA PRO A 115 7.55 -7.61 -2.11
C PRO A 115 8.32 -7.29 -0.83
N GLY A 116 8.61 -6.01 -0.58
CA GLY A 116 9.26 -5.57 0.66
C GLY A 116 8.41 -5.72 1.92
N ALA A 117 7.08 -5.78 1.75
CA ALA A 117 6.06 -5.99 2.77
C ALA A 117 4.82 -6.67 2.14
N PRO A 118 3.88 -7.22 2.92
CA PRO A 118 2.63 -7.75 2.37
C PRO A 118 1.91 -6.72 1.49
N PHE A 119 1.42 -7.15 0.33
CA PHE A 119 0.70 -6.24 -0.58
C PHE A 119 -0.75 -6.01 -0.14
N LEU A 120 -1.35 -7.02 0.50
CA LEU A 120 -2.67 -6.99 1.09
C LEU A 120 -2.58 -7.60 2.49
N VAL A 121 -3.14 -6.89 3.47
CA VAL A 121 -3.40 -7.44 4.81
C VAL A 121 -4.90 -7.58 4.98
N VAL A 122 -5.38 -8.81 5.13
CA VAL A 122 -6.76 -9.07 5.57
C VAL A 122 -6.73 -9.10 7.10
N TRP A 123 -7.41 -8.15 7.74
CA TRP A 123 -7.37 -7.99 9.18
C TRP A 123 -8.74 -8.22 9.79
N ASP A 124 -8.88 -9.35 10.49
CA ASP A 124 -10.00 -9.63 11.38
C ASP A 124 -9.96 -8.68 12.59
N ILE A 125 -10.71 -7.58 12.51
CA ILE A 125 -10.61 -6.44 13.45
C ILE A 125 -11.45 -6.60 14.71
N THR A 126 -12.38 -7.55 14.69
CA THR A 126 -13.27 -7.89 15.79
C THR A 126 -13.74 -9.33 15.62
N TYR A 127 -14.03 -10.00 16.72
CA TYR A 127 -14.66 -11.31 16.74
C TYR A 127 -16.19 -11.22 16.90
N ALA A 128 -16.72 -10.04 17.24
CA ALA A 128 -18.16 -9.85 17.27
C ALA A 128 -18.79 -9.94 15.89
N CYS A 129 -19.96 -10.56 15.85
CA CYS A 129 -20.79 -10.66 14.66
C CYS A 129 -22.26 -10.60 15.06
N ASN A 130 -23.08 -9.94 14.24
CA ASN A 130 -24.53 -9.91 14.41
C ASN A 130 -25.24 -11.14 13.80
N LEU A 131 -24.48 -12.10 13.24
CA LEU A 131 -24.97 -13.35 12.66
C LEU A 131 -24.26 -14.57 13.29
N LYS A 132 -24.81 -15.77 13.08
CA LYS A 132 -24.24 -17.06 13.48
C LYS A 132 -24.30 -18.06 12.33
N CYS A 133 -23.47 -17.84 11.31
CA CYS A 133 -23.49 -18.64 10.09
C CYS A 133 -22.97 -20.07 10.35
N LYS A 134 -23.67 -21.09 9.84
CA LYS A 134 -23.30 -22.51 10.02
C LYS A 134 -21.91 -22.87 9.47
N HIS A 135 -21.39 -22.07 8.53
CA HIS A 135 -20.12 -22.28 7.85
C HIS A 135 -19.04 -21.26 8.31
N CYS A 136 -19.26 -20.55 9.43
CA CYS A 136 -18.31 -19.55 9.91
C CYS A 136 -17.06 -20.25 10.45
N TYR A 137 -15.94 -20.18 9.72
CA TYR A 137 -14.68 -20.80 10.16
C TYR A 137 -14.16 -20.22 11.47
N SER A 138 -14.49 -18.96 11.75
CA SER A 138 -14.08 -18.23 12.95
C SER A 138 -15.07 -18.38 14.10
N ASP A 139 -16.19 -19.10 13.94
CA ASP A 139 -17.26 -19.18 14.97
C ASP A 139 -17.57 -17.81 15.63
N ALA A 140 -17.56 -16.76 14.81
CA ALA A 140 -17.70 -15.39 15.26
C ALA A 140 -19.10 -15.15 15.83
N GLY A 141 -19.20 -14.25 16.81
CA GLY A 141 -20.48 -13.94 17.44
C GLY A 141 -20.34 -12.97 18.59
N THR A 142 -19.92 -13.46 19.75
CA THR A 142 -19.75 -12.61 20.93
C THR A 142 -18.37 -11.96 20.91
N ASN A 143 -18.28 -10.69 21.34
CA ASN A 143 -17.00 -10.03 21.55
C ASN A 143 -16.09 -10.90 22.42
N LEU A 144 -14.82 -11.03 22.02
CA LEU A 144 -13.80 -11.55 22.92
C LEU A 144 -13.53 -10.53 24.03
N LYS A 145 -13.15 -10.99 25.22
CA LYS A 145 -12.81 -10.11 26.34
C LYS A 145 -11.58 -9.23 26.06
N GLU A 146 -10.73 -9.64 25.11
CA GLU A 146 -9.42 -9.05 24.82
C GLU A 146 -9.33 -8.55 23.38
N GLU A 147 -10.31 -7.75 22.92
CA GLU A 147 -10.18 -7.09 21.62
C GLU A 147 -9.21 -5.90 21.67
N LEU A 148 -8.53 -5.63 20.55
CA LEU A 148 -7.65 -4.47 20.43
C LEU A 148 -8.44 -3.17 20.58
N SER A 149 -7.93 -2.27 21.41
CA SER A 149 -8.45 -0.90 21.53
C SER A 149 -8.30 -0.15 20.21
N THR A 150 -9.06 0.93 20.01
CA THR A 150 -8.93 1.81 18.84
C THR A 150 -7.49 2.27 18.64
N GLU A 151 -6.80 2.61 19.73
CA GLU A 151 -5.42 3.10 19.67
C GLU A 151 -4.43 2.01 19.31
N ASP A 152 -4.64 0.78 19.75
CA ASP A 152 -3.77 -0.34 19.36
C ASP A 152 -3.96 -0.72 17.90
N VAL A 153 -5.20 -0.65 17.39
CA VAL A 153 -5.45 -0.81 15.95
C VAL A 153 -4.76 0.28 15.14
N LYS A 154 -4.83 1.56 15.56
CA LYS A 154 -4.13 2.67 14.89
C LYS A 154 -2.61 2.47 14.90
N LYS A 155 -2.02 2.03 16.01
CA LYS A 155 -0.59 1.68 16.06
C LYS A 155 -0.23 0.57 15.06
N GLY A 156 -1.10 -0.45 14.93
CA GLY A 156 -0.93 -1.48 13.91
C GLY A 156 -0.96 -0.90 12.50
N ILE A 157 -1.91 -0.01 12.21
CA ILE A 157 -1.98 0.72 10.93
C ILE A 157 -0.71 1.55 10.69
N ASP A 158 -0.15 2.21 11.72
CA ASP A 158 1.11 2.95 11.60
C ASP A 158 2.30 2.06 11.24
N ILE A 159 2.34 0.83 11.76
CA ILE A 159 3.36 -0.17 11.39
C ILE A 159 3.21 -0.56 9.91
N LEU A 160 1.98 -0.83 9.46
CA LEU A 160 1.69 -1.18 8.06
C LEU A 160 2.01 -0.01 7.11
N ASP A 161 1.64 1.21 7.49
CA ASP A 161 1.96 2.46 6.77
C ASP A 161 3.48 2.64 6.62
N ARG A 162 4.23 2.48 7.71
CA ARG A 162 5.69 2.58 7.74
C ARG A 162 6.37 1.54 6.84
N ALA A 163 5.77 0.36 6.70
CA ALA A 163 6.21 -0.70 5.80
C ALA A 163 5.73 -0.52 4.34
N SER A 164 5.03 0.58 4.05
CA SER A 164 4.44 0.87 2.73
C SER A 164 3.45 -0.21 2.25
N VAL A 165 2.70 -0.82 3.17
CA VAL A 165 1.58 -1.73 2.83
C VAL A 165 0.51 -0.93 2.10
N PRO A 166 0.16 -1.27 0.84
CA PRO A 166 -0.75 -0.46 0.04
C PRO A 166 -2.22 -0.73 0.31
N VAL A 167 -2.58 -1.93 0.81
CA VAL A 167 -3.97 -2.35 0.97
C VAL A 167 -4.22 -3.02 2.32
N ILE A 168 -5.29 -2.61 2.99
CA ILE A 168 -5.89 -3.34 4.11
C ILE A 168 -7.33 -3.71 3.75
N ALA A 169 -7.69 -4.98 3.91
CA ALA A 169 -9.07 -5.43 3.89
C ALA A 169 -9.52 -5.72 5.33
N PHE A 170 -10.36 -4.86 5.89
CA PHE A 170 -10.94 -5.12 7.21
C PHE A 170 -12.00 -6.21 7.12
N SER A 171 -11.89 -7.19 8.01
CA SER A 171 -12.67 -8.43 8.10
C SER A 171 -12.96 -8.73 9.58
N GLY A 172 -13.40 -9.95 9.91
CA GLY A 172 -13.54 -10.44 11.28
C GLY A 172 -14.80 -11.29 11.43
N GLY A 173 -15.50 -11.09 12.53
CA GLY A 173 -16.92 -11.39 12.61
C GLY A 173 -17.70 -10.50 11.63
N GLU A 174 -18.18 -9.35 12.10
CA GLU A 174 -18.74 -8.31 11.23
C GLU A 174 -18.11 -6.96 11.57
N PRO A 175 -17.27 -6.37 10.71
CA PRO A 175 -16.62 -5.09 11.00
C PRO A 175 -17.59 -3.97 11.36
N LEU A 176 -18.78 -3.92 10.75
CA LEU A 176 -19.75 -2.85 10.98
C LEU A 176 -20.44 -2.91 12.37
N VAL A 177 -20.28 -3.99 13.15
CA VAL A 177 -20.76 -4.02 14.55
C VAL A 177 -19.83 -3.28 15.49
N ARG A 178 -18.58 -3.07 15.09
CA ARG A 178 -17.55 -2.38 15.88
C ARG A 178 -17.80 -0.87 15.84
N LYS A 179 -18.02 -0.26 17.01
CA LYS A 179 -18.48 1.14 17.14
C LYS A 179 -17.54 2.17 16.52
N ASP A 180 -16.24 1.94 16.62
CA ASP A 180 -15.16 2.79 16.12
C ASP A 180 -14.71 2.43 14.70
N PHE A 181 -15.42 1.54 13.99
CA PHE A 181 -14.99 1.02 12.68
C PHE A 181 -14.73 2.14 11.65
N LEU A 182 -15.65 3.09 11.48
CA LEU A 182 -15.48 4.19 10.51
C LEU A 182 -14.32 5.13 10.89
N GLN A 183 -14.01 5.27 12.17
CA GLN A 183 -12.84 6.04 12.62
C GLN A 183 -11.54 5.33 12.19
N ILE A 184 -11.50 4.00 12.32
CA ILE A 184 -10.34 3.18 11.95
C ILE A 184 -10.14 3.16 10.43
N THR A 185 -11.21 2.94 9.65
CA THR A 185 -11.11 2.95 8.19
C THR A 185 -10.64 4.30 7.68
N LYS A 186 -11.18 5.40 8.23
CA LYS A 186 -10.70 6.75 7.92
C LYS A 186 -9.22 6.94 8.27
N TYR A 187 -8.78 6.44 9.42
CA TYR A 187 -7.37 6.54 9.81
C TYR A 187 -6.44 5.83 8.81
N ALA A 188 -6.77 4.61 8.39
CA ALA A 188 -6.00 3.90 7.36
C ALA A 188 -6.03 4.62 6.00
N HIS A 189 -7.21 5.10 5.58
CA HIS A 189 -7.36 5.86 4.34
C HIS A 189 -6.51 7.14 4.33
N ASP A 190 -6.52 7.90 5.43
CA ASP A 190 -5.77 9.16 5.54
C ASP A 190 -4.24 8.94 5.53
N LYS A 191 -3.78 7.73 5.87
CA LYS A 191 -2.38 7.29 5.68
C LYS A 191 -2.04 6.93 4.23
N GLY A 192 -3.04 6.93 3.35
CA GLY A 192 -2.89 6.60 1.95
C GLY A 192 -2.92 5.09 1.67
N ILE A 193 -3.50 4.31 2.57
CA ILE A 193 -3.74 2.87 2.38
C ILE A 193 -5.11 2.71 1.74
N TYR A 194 -5.20 1.90 0.68
CA TYR A 194 -6.50 1.52 0.12
C TYR A 194 -7.23 0.62 1.11
N VAL A 195 -8.45 0.99 1.46
CA VAL A 195 -9.27 0.26 2.42
C VAL A 195 -10.36 -0.52 1.68
N ALA A 196 -10.36 -1.83 1.87
CA ALA A 196 -11.45 -2.71 1.51
C ALA A 196 -12.16 -3.21 2.78
N VAL A 197 -13.42 -3.64 2.64
CA VAL A 197 -14.21 -4.17 3.76
C VAL A 197 -14.89 -5.46 3.32
N ALA A 198 -14.62 -6.54 4.05
CA ALA A 198 -15.38 -7.79 3.97
C ALA A 198 -16.49 -7.73 5.02
N THR A 199 -17.74 -7.62 4.58
CA THR A 199 -18.93 -7.44 5.43
C THR A 199 -20.07 -8.34 4.95
N ASN A 200 -20.90 -8.78 5.89
CA ASN A 200 -22.16 -9.48 5.62
C ASN A 200 -23.25 -8.55 5.04
N GLY A 201 -23.01 -7.23 5.02
CA GLY A 201 -23.87 -6.24 4.37
C GLY A 201 -25.17 -5.90 5.10
N THR A 202 -25.54 -6.64 6.15
CA THR A 202 -26.83 -6.48 6.84
C THR A 202 -27.00 -5.13 7.56
N LEU A 203 -25.89 -4.48 7.90
CA LEU A 203 -25.87 -3.17 8.56
C LEU A 203 -25.66 -1.99 7.59
N ILE A 204 -25.54 -2.26 6.28
CA ILE A 204 -25.36 -1.21 5.27
C ILE A 204 -26.72 -0.58 4.96
N THR A 205 -26.96 0.58 5.56
CA THR A 205 -28.07 1.47 5.18
C THR A 205 -27.61 2.49 4.12
N LYS A 206 -28.55 3.16 3.45
CA LYS A 206 -28.23 4.29 2.55
C LYS A 206 -27.40 5.38 3.23
N LYS A 207 -27.61 5.62 4.52
CA LYS A 207 -26.82 6.58 5.30
C LYS A 207 -25.40 6.04 5.52
N LYS A 208 -25.28 4.80 5.98
CA LYS A 208 -23.98 4.16 6.24
C LYS A 208 -23.12 4.06 4.97
N ALA A 209 -23.73 3.70 3.84
CA ALA A 209 -23.06 3.62 2.55
C ALA A 209 -22.51 4.97 2.05
N LYS A 210 -23.06 6.11 2.50
CA LYS A 210 -22.53 7.44 2.20
C LYS A 210 -21.43 7.89 3.17
N GLU A 211 -21.37 7.29 4.36
CA GLU A 211 -20.34 7.57 5.37
C GLU A 211 -19.05 6.75 5.14
N MET A 212 -19.17 5.60 4.47
CA MET A 212 -18.08 4.73 4.03
C MET A 212 -17.42 5.27 2.77
#